data_AF-R7CX86-F1
#
_entry.id   AF-R7CX86-F1
#
_cell.length_a   1.000
_cell.length_b   1.000
_cell.length_c   1.000
_cell.angle_alpha   90.00
_cell.angle_beta   90.00
_cell.angle_gamma   90.00
#
_symmetry.space_group_name_H-M   'P 1'
#
loop_
_entity.id
_entity.type
_entity.pdbx_description
1 polymer ?
#
loop_
_entity_poly.entity_id
_entity_poly.type
_entity_poly.pdbx_seq_one_letter_code
_entity_poly.pdbx_strand_id
1 'polypeptide(L)'
;MKILPFFMLGCLTFMFAACKESPQERCARSVDEVNRGCPKTIDAYTQLDSVAYWVHENAIHYYYSLHGAPDSVLRSGVDDSPEGCRRMAEQIANTPDMRYFVEHNVSFRYHYVSKETGKQLGTIVVDN
;
A
#
# COMPACT_ATOMS: atom_id res chain seq x y z
N MET A 1 65.58 33.71 11.29
CA MET A 1 64.60 33.85 10.19
C MET A 1 64.24 32.48 9.63
N LYS A 2 63.02 31.99 9.88
CA LYS A 2 62.08 31.41 8.88
C LYS A 2 60.78 30.93 9.56
N ILE A 3 59.78 31.80 9.42
CA ILE A 3 58.31 31.67 9.34
C ILE A 3 57.67 30.27 9.08
N LEU A 4 56.53 30.04 9.78
CA LEU A 4 55.55 28.92 9.78
C LEU A 4 54.77 28.77 8.43
N PRO A 5 53.98 27.70 8.13
CA PRO A 5 52.62 27.44 8.69
C PRO A 5 52.30 25.93 8.95
N PHE A 6 51.57 25.52 10.01
CA PHE A 6 50.11 25.36 10.13
C PHE A 6 49.38 24.76 8.90
N PHE A 7 48.45 23.82 9.19
CA PHE A 7 47.35 23.30 8.33
C PHE A 7 47.63 22.15 7.35
N MET A 8 47.14 20.95 7.67
CA MET A 8 45.89 20.45 7.07
C MET A 8 45.47 19.11 7.68
N LEU A 9 44.59 19.22 8.68
CA LEU A 9 43.62 18.20 9.05
C LEU A 9 42.60 18.11 7.92
N GLY A 10 42.70 17.08 7.07
CA GLY A 10 41.75 16.81 5.98
C GLY A 10 40.91 15.57 6.29
N CYS A 11 40.00 15.67 7.27
CA CYS A 11 38.92 14.69 7.44
C CYS A 11 37.97 14.79 6.24
N LEU A 12 38.21 13.97 5.21
CA LEU A 12 37.28 13.79 4.11
C LEU A 12 36.17 12.81 4.56
N THR A 13 35.28 13.29 5.41
CA THR A 13 34.01 12.59 5.66
C THR A 13 33.13 12.78 4.42
N PHE A 14 33.20 11.83 3.48
CA PHE A 14 32.14 11.62 2.52
C PHE A 14 30.86 11.34 3.31
N MET A 15 30.06 12.39 3.52
CA MET A 15 28.69 12.21 3.96
C MET A 15 27.94 11.53 2.82
N PHE A 16 27.77 10.22 2.94
CA PHE A 16 26.71 9.51 2.24
C PHE A 16 25.40 10.17 2.66
N ALA A 17 24.91 11.11 1.85
CA ALA A 17 23.55 11.61 1.95
C ALA A 17 22.63 10.43 1.58
N ALA A 18 22.32 9.60 2.56
CA ALA A 18 21.18 8.69 2.47
C ALA A 18 19.96 9.59 2.29
N CYS A 19 19.46 9.69 1.07
CA CYS A 19 18.23 10.39 0.78
C CYS A 19 17.14 9.68 1.61
N LYS A 20 16.68 10.32 2.68
CA LYS A 20 15.62 9.78 3.51
C LYS A 20 14.35 9.80 2.67
N GLU A 21 13.88 8.62 2.29
CA GLU A 21 12.59 8.46 1.63
C GLU A 21 11.48 8.96 2.56
N SER A 22 10.62 9.84 2.06
CA SER A 22 9.42 10.28 2.77
C SER A 22 8.36 9.17 2.82
N PRO A 23 7.43 9.19 3.79
CA PRO A 23 6.35 8.21 3.85
C PRO A 23 5.52 8.13 2.56
N GLN A 24 5.29 9.27 1.91
CA GLN A 24 4.55 9.36 0.65
C GLN A 24 5.33 8.71 -0.50
N GLU A 25 6.64 8.96 -0.61
CA GLU A 25 7.50 8.31 -1.61
C GLU A 25 7.53 6.79 -1.40
N ARG A 26 7.59 6.34 -0.15
CA ARG A 26 7.55 4.91 0.16
C ARG A 26 6.22 4.27 -0.22
N CYS A 27 5.09 4.95 0.03
CA CYS A 27 3.77 4.46 -0.41
C CYS A 27 3.66 4.40 -1.93
N ALA A 28 4.08 5.47 -2.63
CA ALA A 28 4.08 5.51 -4.09
C ALA A 28 4.94 4.41 -4.70
N ARG A 29 6.15 4.20 -4.17
CA ARG A 29 7.05 3.12 -4.61
C ARG A 29 6.46 1.73 -4.35
N SER A 30 5.88 1.51 -3.16
CA SER A 30 5.28 0.22 -2.82
C SER A 30 4.12 -0.13 -3.75
N VAL A 31 3.28 0.86 -4.10
CA VAL A 31 2.21 0.68 -5.07
C VAL A 31 2.75 0.40 -6.48
N ASP A 32 3.80 1.10 -6.92
CA ASP A 32 4.45 0.85 -8.21
C ASP A 32 5.02 -0.58 -8.29
N GLU A 33 5.68 -1.04 -7.22
CA GLU A 33 6.22 -2.41 -7.10
C GLU A 33 5.12 -3.47 -7.22
N VAL A 34 3.97 -3.27 -6.56
CA VAL A 34 2.83 -4.21 -6.65
C VAL A 34 2.20 -4.18 -8.04
N ASN A 35 2.04 -3.00 -8.64
CA ASN A 35 1.44 -2.85 -9.97
C ASN A 35 2.25 -3.53 -11.08
N ARG A 36 3.56 -3.70 -10.93
CA ARG A 36 4.38 -4.47 -11.89
C ARG A 36 3.93 -5.92 -12.03
N GLY A 37 3.29 -6.47 -11.01
CA GLY A 37 2.70 -7.80 -11.04
C GLY A 37 1.24 -7.83 -11.47
N CYS A 38 0.61 -6.67 -11.69
CA CYS A 38 -0.81 -6.56 -11.99
C CYS A 38 -1.10 -6.60 -13.51
N PRO A 39 -2.26 -7.14 -13.94
CA PRO A 39 -3.26 -7.81 -13.10
C PRO A 39 -2.73 -9.17 -12.59
N LYS A 40 -2.93 -9.42 -11.29
CA LYS A 40 -2.42 -10.60 -10.58
C LYS A 40 -3.57 -11.47 -10.09
N THR A 41 -3.57 -12.75 -10.45
CA THR A 41 -4.48 -13.72 -9.83
C THR A 41 -4.06 -13.99 -8.39
N ILE A 42 -4.98 -13.75 -7.44
CA ILE A 42 -4.77 -14.00 -6.01
C ILE A 42 -5.20 -15.43 -5.66
N ASP A 43 -6.38 -15.82 -6.17
CA ASP A 43 -6.94 -17.16 -6.05
C ASP A 43 -7.84 -17.46 -7.27
N ALA A 44 -8.57 -18.58 -7.23
CA ALA A 44 -9.42 -19.03 -8.34
C ALA A 44 -10.58 -18.08 -8.70
N TYR A 45 -10.96 -17.17 -7.81
CA TYR A 45 -12.11 -16.28 -7.94
C TYR A 45 -11.73 -14.79 -7.86
N THR A 46 -10.51 -14.47 -7.39
CA THR A 46 -10.08 -13.10 -7.10
C THR A 46 -8.87 -12.71 -7.95
N GLN A 47 -9.01 -11.60 -8.69
CA GLN A 47 -7.92 -10.94 -9.38
C GLN A 47 -7.68 -9.56 -8.76
N LEU A 48 -6.42 -9.24 -8.44
CA LEU A 48 -6.00 -7.89 -8.16
C LEU A 48 -5.68 -7.21 -9.49
N ASP A 49 -6.47 -6.21 -9.87
CA ASP A 49 -6.33 -5.54 -11.17
C ASP A 49 -5.29 -4.44 -11.13
N SER A 50 -5.26 -3.66 -10.04
CA SER A 50 -4.31 -2.57 -9.82
C SER A 50 -4.34 -2.08 -8.37
N VAL A 51 -3.34 -1.27 -8.03
CA VAL A 51 -3.24 -0.55 -6.76
C VAL A 51 -2.94 0.92 -7.03
N ALA A 52 -3.44 1.83 -6.19
CA ALA A 52 -3.13 3.27 -6.26
C ALA A 52 -2.82 3.81 -4.86
N TYR A 53 -1.92 4.78 -4.76
CA TYR A 53 -1.74 5.58 -3.54
C TYR A 53 -2.32 6.97 -3.74
N TRP A 54 -3.29 7.33 -2.91
CA TRP A 54 -3.95 8.63 -2.96
C TRP A 54 -3.39 9.52 -1.86
N VAL A 55 -2.45 10.38 -2.24
CA VAL A 55 -1.68 11.24 -1.31
C VAL A 55 -2.59 12.10 -0.43
N HIS A 56 -3.68 12.63 -1.00
CA HIS A 56 -4.61 13.52 -0.29
C HIS A 56 -5.46 12.81 0.78
N GLU A 57 -5.67 11.50 0.63
CA GLU A 57 -6.36 10.66 1.62
C GLU A 57 -5.38 9.92 2.54
N ASN A 58 -4.09 10.00 2.24
CA ASN A 58 -3.06 9.11 2.80
C ASN A 58 -3.51 7.65 2.77
N ALA A 59 -4.07 7.21 1.64
CA ALA A 59 -4.70 5.90 1.53
C ALA A 59 -4.17 5.09 0.35
N ILE A 60 -4.02 3.79 0.53
CA ILE A 60 -3.73 2.82 -0.53
C ILE A 60 -5.04 2.15 -0.96
N HIS A 61 -5.34 2.25 -2.25
CA HIS A 61 -6.55 1.73 -2.89
C HIS A 61 -6.18 0.49 -3.70
N TYR A 62 -6.76 -0.64 -3.35
CA TYR A 62 -6.66 -1.87 -4.11
C TYR A 62 -7.94 -2.08 -4.91
N TYR A 63 -7.80 -2.42 -6.19
CA TYR A 63 -8.92 -2.67 -7.09
C TYR A 63 -8.93 -4.15 -7.49
N TYR A 64 -9.99 -4.85 -7.13
CA TYR A 64 -10.16 -6.27 -7.36
C TYR A 64 -11.35 -6.57 -8.26
N SER A 65 -11.18 -7.56 -9.12
CA SER A 65 -12.24 -8.20 -9.89
C SER A 65 -12.52 -9.59 -9.33
N LEU A 66 -13.79 -9.84 -8.96
CA LEU A 66 -14.30 -11.14 -8.53
C LEU A 66 -15.01 -11.83 -9.69
N HIS A 67 -14.88 -13.15 -9.81
CA HIS A 67 -15.45 -13.92 -10.92
C HIS A 67 -15.84 -15.34 -10.51
N GLY A 68 -16.51 -16.06 -11.41
CA GLY A 68 -16.82 -17.49 -11.23
C GLY A 68 -18.10 -17.77 -10.42
N ALA A 69 -18.90 -16.76 -10.12
CA ALA A 69 -20.25 -16.90 -9.55
C ALA A 69 -21.15 -15.72 -9.97
N PRO A 70 -22.49 -15.84 -9.83
CA PRO A 70 -23.40 -14.71 -10.06
C PRO A 70 -23.12 -13.52 -9.14
N ASP A 71 -23.35 -12.30 -9.61
CA ASP A 71 -23.11 -11.05 -8.85
C ASP A 71 -23.69 -11.05 -7.43
N SER A 72 -24.86 -11.65 -7.21
CA SER A 72 -25.48 -11.74 -5.87
C SER A 72 -24.66 -12.60 -4.91
N VAL A 73 -24.06 -13.68 -5.40
CA VAL A 73 -23.17 -14.55 -4.62
C VAL A 73 -21.85 -13.84 -4.36
N LEU A 74 -21.24 -13.24 -5.39
CA LEU A 74 -20.00 -12.47 -5.24
C LEU A 74 -20.17 -11.31 -4.24
N ARG A 75 -21.30 -10.58 -4.31
CA ARG A 75 -21.65 -9.51 -3.37
C ARG A 75 -21.67 -10.01 -1.92
N SER A 76 -22.24 -11.19 -1.68
CA SER A 76 -22.34 -11.76 -0.33
C SER A 76 -20.97 -12.17 0.25
N GLY A 77 -19.97 -12.36 -0.61
CA GLY A 77 -18.59 -12.64 -0.18
C GLY A 77 -17.79 -11.41 0.23
N VAL A 78 -18.26 -10.20 -0.10
CA VAL A 78 -17.62 -8.95 0.32
C VAL A 78 -18.21 -8.50 1.66
N ASP A 79 -17.49 -8.76 2.74
CA ASP A 79 -17.89 -8.35 4.09
C ASP A 79 -17.47 -6.91 4.40
N ASP A 80 -18.25 -5.96 3.89
CA ASP A 80 -18.15 -4.52 4.15
C ASP A 80 -18.95 -4.08 5.39
N SER A 81 -19.33 -5.01 6.27
CA SER A 81 -19.93 -4.69 7.56
C SER A 81 -18.92 -4.06 8.52
N PRO A 82 -19.37 -3.32 9.56
CA PRO A 82 -18.48 -2.79 10.59
C PRO A 82 -17.59 -3.86 11.25
N GLU A 83 -18.14 -5.04 11.53
CA GLU A 83 -17.41 -6.17 12.08
C GLU A 83 -16.41 -6.75 11.10
N GLY A 84 -16.74 -6.81 9.80
CA GLY A 84 -15.84 -7.20 8.72
C GLY A 84 -14.65 -6.26 8.61
N CYS A 85 -14.91 -4.96 8.55
CA CYS A 85 -13.89 -3.91 8.53
C CYS A 85 -12.99 -3.99 9.76
N ARG A 86 -13.54 -4.20 10.97
CA ARG A 86 -12.75 -4.39 12.20
C ARG A 86 -11.83 -5.60 12.13
N ARG A 87 -12.32 -6.75 11.66
CA ARG A 87 -11.48 -7.95 11.51
C ARG A 87 -10.36 -7.73 10.50
N MET A 88 -10.65 -7.05 9.39
CA MET A 88 -9.62 -6.69 8.41
C MET A 88 -8.58 -5.75 9.01
N ALA A 89 -9.00 -4.74 9.77
CA ALA A 89 -8.09 -3.83 10.47
C ALA A 89 -7.17 -4.57 11.45
N GLU A 90 -7.71 -5.52 12.21
CA GLU A 90 -6.93 -6.38 13.11
C GLU A 90 -5.91 -7.24 12.35
N GLN A 91 -6.28 -7.80 11.20
CA GLN A 91 -5.35 -8.57 10.37
C GLN A 91 -4.21 -7.70 9.83
N ILE A 92 -4.52 -6.49 9.35
CA ILE A 92 -3.52 -5.54 8.85
C ILE A 92 -2.58 -5.12 9.97
N ALA A 93 -3.11 -4.74 11.13
CA ALA A 93 -2.31 -4.31 12.28
C ALA A 93 -1.35 -5.40 12.78
N ASN A 94 -1.72 -6.68 12.63
CA ASN A 94 -0.92 -7.82 13.04
C ASN A 94 -0.01 -8.39 11.93
N THR A 95 -0.02 -7.81 10.73
CA THR A 95 0.83 -8.25 9.61
C THR A 95 2.17 -7.49 9.64
N PRO A 96 3.33 -8.16 9.82
CA PRO A 96 4.61 -7.48 9.96
C PRO A 96 4.97 -6.51 8.82
N ASP A 97 4.65 -6.90 7.58
CA ASP A 97 4.92 -6.09 6.38
C ASP A 97 4.06 -4.82 6.32
N MET A 98 2.92 -4.82 7.00
CA MET A 98 1.99 -3.70 7.05
C MET A 98 2.32 -2.69 8.16
N ARG A 99 3.14 -3.08 9.13
CA ARG A 99 3.46 -2.24 10.31
C ARG A 99 3.91 -0.84 9.94
N TYR A 100 4.75 -0.70 8.92
CA TYR A 100 5.22 0.62 8.48
C TYR A 100 4.06 1.54 8.09
N PHE A 101 3.11 1.05 7.30
CA PHE A 101 1.98 1.83 6.83
C PHE A 101 1.04 2.21 7.98
N VAL A 102 0.80 1.27 8.90
CA VAL A 102 0.00 1.51 10.13
C VAL A 102 0.66 2.58 11.01
N GLU A 103 1.96 2.49 11.27
CA GLU A 103 2.71 3.49 12.06
C GLU A 103 2.70 4.90 11.44
N HIS A 104 2.43 5.00 10.13
CA HIS A 104 2.35 6.27 9.39
C HIS A 104 0.90 6.66 9.05
N ASN A 105 -0.09 6.10 9.75
CA ASN A 105 -1.53 6.37 9.59
C ASN A 105 -2.01 6.26 8.14
N VAL A 106 -1.48 5.29 7.40
CA VAL A 106 -1.90 5.03 6.03
C VAL A 106 -3.15 4.17 6.06
N SER A 107 -4.23 4.67 5.49
CA SER A 107 -5.51 3.96 5.40
C SER A 107 -5.52 3.01 4.20
N PHE A 108 -6.41 2.02 4.21
CA PHE A 108 -6.56 1.05 3.13
C PHE A 108 -8.00 1.00 2.62
N ARG A 109 -8.16 0.90 1.31
CA ARG A 109 -9.45 0.79 0.62
C ARG A 109 -9.40 -0.38 -0.34
N TYR A 110 -10.34 -1.31 -0.22
CA TYR A 110 -10.42 -2.50 -1.08
C TYR A 110 -11.73 -2.41 -1.87
N HIS A 111 -11.62 -2.16 -3.17
CA HIS A 111 -12.75 -2.02 -4.08
C HIS A 111 -12.95 -3.33 -4.84
N TYR A 112 -14.15 -3.88 -4.80
CA TYR A 112 -14.49 -5.13 -5.47
C TYR A 112 -15.53 -4.89 -6.56
N VAL A 113 -15.24 -5.35 -7.77
CA VAL A 113 -16.16 -5.35 -8.91
C VAL A 113 -16.37 -6.78 -9.43
N SER A 114 -17.51 -7.03 -10.06
CA SER A 114 -17.74 -8.25 -10.84
C SER A 114 -16.93 -8.17 -12.13
N LYS A 115 -16.13 -9.19 -12.43
CA LYS A 115 -15.33 -9.24 -13.66
C LYS A 115 -16.20 -9.36 -14.90
N GLU A 116 -17.29 -10.11 -14.79
CA GLU A 116 -18.20 -10.42 -15.88
C GLU A 116 -19.12 -9.23 -16.21
N THR A 117 -19.58 -8.49 -15.21
CA THR A 117 -20.58 -7.43 -15.39
C THR A 117 -20.05 -6.02 -15.16
N GLY A 118 -18.87 -5.87 -14.55
CA GLY A 118 -18.32 -4.58 -14.12
C GLY A 118 -19.06 -3.95 -12.94
N LYS A 119 -20.04 -4.65 -12.34
CA LYS A 119 -20.86 -4.13 -11.26
C LYS A 119 -20.03 -3.98 -9.97
N GLN A 120 -20.18 -2.85 -9.27
CA GLN A 120 -19.62 -2.67 -7.93
C GLN A 120 -20.25 -3.69 -6.96
N LEU A 121 -19.40 -4.48 -6.31
CA LEU A 121 -19.78 -5.48 -5.33
C LEU A 121 -19.58 -4.98 -3.90
N GLY A 122 -18.62 -4.10 -3.64
CA GLY A 122 -18.49 -3.49 -2.32
C GLY A 122 -17.15 -2.84 -2.12
N THR A 123 -17.03 -2.11 -1.02
CA THR A 123 -15.78 -1.45 -0.63
C THR A 123 -15.53 -1.69 0.85
N ILE A 124 -14.39 -2.31 1.16
CA ILE A 124 -13.93 -2.45 2.54
C ILE A 124 -13.00 -1.27 2.84
N VAL A 125 -13.27 -0.60 3.95
CA VAL A 125 -12.59 0.60 4.41
C VAL A 125 -11.89 0.28 5.72
N VAL A 126 -10.57 0.45 5.75
CA VAL A 126 -9.76 0.31 6.96
C VAL A 126 -9.05 1.63 7.20
N ASP A 127 -9.48 2.33 8.24
CA ASP A 127 -8.90 3.61 8.67
C ASP A 127 -7.84 3.38 9.74
N ASN A 128 -6.74 4.12 9.66
CA ASN A 128 -5.69 4.21 10.68
C ASN A 128 -5.60 5.63 11.25
#